data_AF-A0A1F4WJG4-F1
#
_entry.id   AF-A0A1F4WJG4-F1
#
_cell.length_a   1.000
_cell.length_b   1.000
_cell.length_c   1.000
_cell.angle_alpha   90.00
_cell.angle_beta   90.00
_cell.angle_gamma   90.00
#
_symmetry.space_group_name_H-M   'P 1'
#
loop_
_entity.id
_entity.type
_entity.pdbx_description
1 polymer ?
#
loop_
_entity_poly.entity_id
_entity_poly.type
_entity_poly.pdbx_seq_one_letter_code
_entity_poly.pdbx_strand_id
1 'polypeptide(L)' 'MKQLQKVIITIIVLVLLALDYAALDDITTGNEINFYLEYSILLVSLAIYLILIYKFIKHRLGK' A
#
# COMPACT_ATOMS: atom_id res chain seq x y z
N MET A 1 -19.42 0.45 7.11
CA MET A 1 -18.55 -0.71 6.91
C MET A 1 -18.75 -1.67 8.07
N LYS A 2 -19.01 -2.96 7.80
CA LYS A 2 -19.10 -3.98 8.85
C LYS A 2 -17.74 -4.06 9.57
N GLN A 3 -17.71 -4.38 10.86
CA GLN A 3 -16.46 -4.39 11.65
C GLN A 3 -15.36 -5.25 11.00
N LEU A 4 -15.73 -6.39 10.42
CA LEU A 4 -14.82 -7.26 9.67
C LEU A 4 -14.15 -6.56 8.48
N GLN A 5 -14.86 -5.70 7.74
CA GLN A 5 -14.30 -4.97 6.60
C GLN A 5 -13.22 -3.98 7.04
N LYS A 6 -13.41 -3.33 8.20
CA LYS A 6 -12.40 -2.42 8.76
C LYS A 6 -11.14 -3.20 9.09
N VAL A 7 -11.27 -4.34 9.79
CA VAL A 7 -10.14 -5.20 10.16
C VAL A 7 -9.38 -5.67 8.93
N ILE A 8 -10.07 -6.15 7.90
CA ILE A 8 -9.44 -6.60 6.65
C ILE A 8 -8.67 -5.45 6.00
N ILE A 9 -9.27 -4.26 5.87
CA ILE A 9 -8.60 -3.10 5.28
C ILE A 9 -7.38 -2.70 6.12
N THR A 10 -7.48 -2.70 7.45
CA THR A 10 -6.36 -2.40 8.34
C THR A 10 -5.21 -3.39 8.14
N ILE A 11 -5.50 -4.69 8.07
CA ILE A 11 -4.46 -5.72 7.83
C ILE A 11 -3.80 -5.51 6.47
N ILE A 12 -4.58 -5.26 5.41
CA ILE A 12 -4.04 -4.98 4.06
C ILE A 12 -3.11 -3.77 4.11
N VAL A 13 -3.52 -2.68 4.77
CA VAL A 13 -2.70 -1.47 4.87
C VAL A 13 -1.40 -1.74 5.63
N LEU A 14 -1.44 -2.49 6.73
CA LEU A 14 -0.24 -2.84 7.49
C LEU A 14 0.73 -3.72 6.69
N VAL A 15 0.22 -4.68 5.92
CA VAL A 15 1.03 -5.51 5.04
C VAL A 15 1.69 -4.66 3.95
N LEU A 16 0.95 -3.77 3.29
CA LEU A 16 1.51 -2.87 2.28
C LEU A 16 2.59 -1.95 2.86
N LEU A 17 2.38 -1.40 4.06
CA LEU A 17 3.38 -0.57 4.72
C LEU A 17 4.67 -1.35 5.03
N ALA A 18 4.55 -2.61 5.45
CA ALA A 18 5.71 -3.45 5.71
C ALA A 18 6.48 -3.77 4.41
N LEU A 19 5.77 -4.04 3.32
CA LEU A 19 6.37 -4.27 1.99
C LEU A 19 7.06 -3.01 1.46
N ASP A 20 6.41 -1.86 1.57
CA ASP A 20 6.98 -0.58 1.12
C ASP A 20 8.22 -0.21 1.94
N TYR A 21 8.20 -0.46 3.26
CA TYR A 21 9.36 -0.26 4.11
C TYR A 21 10.53 -1.13 3.68
N ALA A 22 10.30 -2.43 3.46
CA ALA A 22 11.33 -3.35 3.00
C ALA A 22 11.91 -2.92 1.64
N ALA A 23 11.04 -2.62 0.68
CA ALA A 23 11.47 -2.19 -0.64
C ALA A 23 12.28 -0.89 -0.62
N LEU A 24 11.87 0.08 0.21
CA LEU A 24 12.62 1.33 0.39
C LEU A 24 13.95 1.12 1.10
N ASP A 25 14.00 0.25 2.11
CA ASP A 25 15.26 -0.11 2.78
C ASP A 25 16.24 -0.71 1.77
N ASP A 26 15.78 -1.68 0.97
CA ASP A 26 16.60 -2.33 -0.06
C ASP A 26 17.06 -1.35 -1.16
N ILE A 27 16.19 -0.44 -1.61
CA ILE A 27 16.55 0.62 -2.56
C ILE A 27 17.57 1.60 -1.97
N THR A 28 17.41 2.02 -0.73
CA THR A 28 18.22 3.10 -0.12
C THR A 28 19.57 2.60 0.41
N THR A 29 19.63 1.36 0.88
CA THR A 29 20.88 0.72 1.31
C THR A 29 21.70 0.19 0.13
N GLY A 30 21.05 0.01 -1.04
CA GLY A 30 21.69 -0.62 -2.21
C GLY A 30 22.05 -2.08 -1.96
N ASN A 31 21.36 -2.73 -1.03
CA ASN A 31 21.62 -4.10 -0.59
C ASN A 31 21.10 -5.15 -1.61
N GLU A 32 20.12 -4.77 -2.44
CA GLU A 32 19.46 -5.67 -3.40
C GLU A 32 20.06 -5.63 -4.82
N ILE A 33 19.98 -6.77 -5.50
CA ILE A 33 20.42 -6.94 -6.89
C ILE A 33 19.30 -6.52 -7.86
N ASN A 34 18.04 -6.62 -7.43
CA ASN A 34 16.89 -6.41 -8.32
C ASN A 34 16.02 -5.19 -7.97
N PHE A 35 16.51 -4.01 -8.35
CA PHE A 35 15.74 -2.77 -8.22
C PHE A 35 14.37 -2.80 -8.92
N TYR A 36 14.21 -3.58 -10.01
CA TYR A 36 12.93 -3.64 -10.72
C TYR A 36 11.82 -4.24 -9.86
N LEU A 37 12.14 -5.24 -9.03
CA LEU A 37 11.18 -5.83 -8.11
C LEU A 37 10.73 -4.81 -7.07
N GLU A 38 11.68 -4.13 -6.42
CA GLU A 38 11.38 -3.15 -5.38
C GLU A 38 10.55 -1.98 -5.90
N TYR A 39 10.91 -1.42 -7.07
CA TYR A 39 10.10 -0.36 -7.68
C TYR A 39 8.70 -0.86 -8.10
N SER A 40 8.56 -2.13 -8.50
CA SER A 40 7.25 -2.70 -8.81
C SER A 40 6.37 -2.84 -7.58
N ILE A 41 6.92 -3.19 -6.42
CA ILE A 41 6.21 -3.25 -5.14
C ILE A 41 5.65 -1.86 -4.82
N LEU A 42 6.50 -0.82 -4.87
CA LEU A 42 6.07 0.56 -4.60
C LEU A 42 4.98 1.05 -5.56
N LEU A 43 5.09 0.73 -6.86
CA LEU A 43 4.08 1.10 -7.86
C LEU A 43 2.73 0.42 -7.59
N VAL A 44 2.75 -0.87 -7.23
CA VAL A 44 1.53 -1.62 -6.90
C VAL A 44 0.89 -1.08 -5.61
N SER A 45 1.69 -0.84 -4.57
CA SER A 45 1.21 -0.23 -3.32
C SER A 45 0.58 1.14 -3.55
N LEU A 46 1.24 2.00 -4.35
CA LEU A 46 0.71 3.31 -4.71
C LEU A 46 -0.66 3.20 -5.40
N ALA A 47 -0.82 2.29 -6.36
CA ALA A 47 -2.09 2.08 -7.04
C ALA A 47 -3.19 1.62 -6.06
N ILE A 48 -2.88 0.72 -5.12
CA ILE A 48 -3.83 0.26 -4.10
C ILE A 48 -4.23 1.41 -3.18
N TYR A 49 -3.27 2.22 -2.70
CA TYR A 49 -3.58 3.38 -1.87
C TYR A 49 -4.46 4.41 -2.58
N LEU A 50 -4.18 4.71 -3.85
CA LEU A 50 -5.02 5.60 -4.65
C LEU A 50 -6.46 5.09 -4.76
N ILE A 51 -6.65 3.78 -4.97
CA ILE A 51 -7.99 3.16 -5.00
C ILE A 51 -8.69 3.28 -3.63
N LEU A 52 -7.99 3.01 -2.54
CA LEU A 52 -8.54 3.12 -1.18
C LEU A 52 -8.92 4.56 -0.84
N ILE A 53 -8.06 5.52 -1.16
CA ILE A 53 -8.30 6.95 -0.98
C ILE A 53 -9.48 7.41 -1.84
N TYR A 54 -9.52 7.05 -3.12
CA TYR A 54 -10.64 7.39 -4.01
C TYR A 54 -11.97 6.86 -3.47
N LYS A 55 -12.00 5.59 -3.04
CA LYS A 55 -13.19 4.99 -2.40
C LYS A 55 -13.61 5.73 -1.14
N PHE A 56 -12.66 6.08 -0.29
CA PHE A 56 -12.91 6.82 0.95
C PHE A 56 -13.48 8.21 0.66
N ILE A 57 -12.85 8.96 -0.23
CA ILE A 57 -13.28 10.30 -0.65
C ILE A 57 -14.67 10.25 -1.29
N LYS A 58 -14.90 9.33 -2.25
CA LYS A 58 -16.21 9.16 -2.90
C LYS A 58 -17.30 8.82 -1.91
N HIS A 59 -17.03 7.96 -0.92
CA HIS A 59 -18.00 7.65 0.13
C HIS A 59 -18.28 8.84 1.06
N ARG A 60 -17.31 9.74 1.25
CA ARG A 60 -17.46 10.95 2.08
C ARG A 60 -18.15 12.10 1.35
N LEU A 61 -17.91 12.26 0.05
CA LEU A 61 -18.49 13.30 -0.81
C LEU A 61 -19.83 12.91 -1.44
N GLY A 62 -20.10 11.61 -1.61
CA GLY A 62 -21.39 11.09 -2.10
C GLY A 62 -22.47 10.98 -1.01
N LYS A 63 -22.23 11.59 0.15
CA LYS A 63 -23.21 11.90 1.18
C LYS A 63 -23.36 13.42 1.25
#